data_AF-A0A955U5T9-F1
#
_entry.id   AF-A0A955U5T9-F1
#
_cell.length_a   1.000
_cell.length_b   1.000
_cell.length_c   1.000
_cell.angle_alpha   90.00
_cell.angle_beta   90.00
_cell.angle_gamma   90.00
#
_symmetry.space_group_name_H-M   'P 1'
#
loop_
_entity.id
_entity.type
_entity.pdbx_description
1 polymer ?
#
loop_
_entity_poly.entity_id
_entity_poly.type
_entity_poly.pdbx_seq_one_letter_code
_entity_poly.pdbx_strand_id
1 'polypeptide(L)'
;MGLRRLDIDRAALLTALTARDEGLLGTWLDLRDGTLRALVEPDDEAFEARLESESDHYVKVPLFTREFRLMAEFVEQVDDDELAVRLDQALAGPSAFRAWEGVLAADPSEQRHWRAHRESALEQWAASWLAGIGLTAPWTDEVPAPEVPALLALVMDGPVRRALGSDAEAHTTYVRACRDLCELLREPFPSRRVRSASRFARGPVVIERSGRDVTIRLRADDEAG
;
A
#
# COMPACT_ATOMS: atom_id res chain seq x y z
N MET A 1 6.86 5.96 23.94
CA MET A 1 7.91 4.90 23.94
C MET A 1 8.83 5.18 22.77
N GLY A 2 10.15 5.13 22.96
CA GLY A 2 11.11 5.35 21.87
C GLY A 2 11.21 4.14 20.94
N LEU A 3 11.52 4.37 19.67
CA LEU A 3 11.75 3.30 18.70
C LEU A 3 13.02 2.52 19.05
N ARG A 4 12.96 1.19 19.02
CA ARG A 4 14.13 0.33 19.19
C ARG A 4 14.85 0.18 17.85
N ARG A 5 16.15 0.49 17.81
CA ARG A 5 16.97 0.25 16.62
C ARG A 5 17.29 -1.24 16.50
N LEU A 6 17.07 -1.80 15.32
CA LEU A 6 17.37 -3.20 15.01
C LEU A 6 18.11 -3.25 13.68
N ASP A 7 19.21 -3.99 13.62
CA ASP A 7 19.97 -4.17 12.39
C ASP A 7 19.26 -5.20 11.53
N ILE A 8 18.72 -4.76 10.40
CA ILE A 8 17.89 -5.58 9.52
C ILE A 8 18.54 -5.51 8.13
N ASP A 9 18.52 -6.58 7.35
CA ASP A 9 19.03 -6.47 5.98
C ASP A 9 18.04 -5.68 5.11
N ARG A 10 18.48 -4.51 4.65
CA ARG A 10 17.70 -3.63 3.78
C ARG A 10 17.21 -4.34 2.52
N ALA A 11 18.13 -4.95 1.76
CA ALA A 11 17.80 -5.55 0.48
C ALA A 11 16.86 -6.74 0.65
N ALA A 12 17.09 -7.55 1.67
CA ALA A 12 16.22 -8.66 2.03
C ALA A 12 14.82 -8.18 2.43
N LEU A 13 14.71 -7.09 3.20
CA LEU A 13 13.41 -6.54 3.57
C LEU A 13 12.65 -6.03 2.34
N LEU A 14 13.28 -5.23 1.47
CA LEU A 14 12.61 -4.73 0.26
C LEU A 14 12.19 -5.86 -0.69
N THR A 15 13.01 -6.92 -0.75
CA THR A 15 12.66 -8.15 -1.49
C THR A 15 11.43 -8.81 -0.86
N ALA A 16 11.41 -8.99 0.46
CA ALA A 16 10.28 -9.60 1.17
C ALA A 16 8.97 -8.81 1.01
N LEU A 17 9.04 -7.48 1.00
CA LEU A 17 7.87 -6.61 0.74
C LEU A 17 7.25 -6.84 -0.64
N THR A 18 8.04 -7.30 -1.61
CA THR A 18 7.60 -7.43 -3.01
C THR A 18 7.53 -8.87 -3.49
N ALA A 19 7.84 -9.83 -2.62
CA ALA A 19 7.75 -11.25 -2.87
C ALA A 19 6.28 -11.65 -3.07
N ARG A 20 5.82 -11.72 -4.32
CA ARG A 20 4.49 -12.23 -4.67
C ARG A 20 4.58 -13.72 -5.00
N ASP A 21 3.67 -14.47 -4.39
CA ASP A 21 3.51 -15.93 -4.43
C ASP A 21 4.07 -16.68 -5.64
N GLU A 22 5.16 -17.42 -5.39
CA GLU A 22 5.46 -18.72 -5.99
C GLU A 22 5.93 -19.67 -4.85
N GLY A 23 4.97 -20.32 -4.16
CA GLY A 23 5.25 -21.34 -3.14
C GLY A 23 5.66 -20.82 -1.75
N LEU A 24 5.67 -19.50 -1.52
CA LEU A 24 5.97 -18.89 -0.23
C LEU A 24 4.68 -18.69 0.60
N LEU A 25 4.69 -19.10 1.87
CA LEU A 25 3.65 -18.74 2.84
C LEU A 25 3.82 -17.32 3.41
N GLY A 26 5.03 -16.76 3.25
CA GLY A 26 5.38 -15.38 3.58
C GLY A 26 6.83 -15.25 4.02
N THR A 27 7.18 -14.04 4.47
CA THR A 27 8.45 -13.78 5.16
C THR A 27 8.16 -13.22 6.55
N TRP A 28 8.93 -13.64 7.55
CA TRP A 28 8.84 -13.19 8.94
C TRP A 28 10.14 -12.52 9.35
N LEU A 29 10.02 -11.44 10.12
CA LEU A 29 11.12 -10.74 10.76
C LEU A 29 11.23 -11.21 12.21
N ASP A 30 12.41 -11.68 12.61
CA ASP A 30 12.73 -11.97 14.01
C ASP A 30 13.08 -10.66 14.75
N LEU A 31 12.30 -10.32 15.76
CA LEU A 31 12.43 -9.08 16.51
C LEU A 31 13.65 -9.08 17.44
N ARG A 32 14.34 -10.21 17.64
CA ARG A 32 15.53 -10.29 18.50
C ARG A 32 16.76 -9.76 17.80
N ASP A 33 16.98 -10.23 16.58
CA ASP A 33 18.23 -10.03 15.82
C ASP A 33 18.04 -9.35 14.47
N GLY A 34 16.79 -9.16 14.01
CA GLY A 34 16.49 -8.49 12.74
C GLY A 34 16.59 -9.39 11.50
N THR A 35 16.72 -10.70 11.70
CA THR A 35 16.80 -11.66 10.60
C THR A 35 15.45 -11.86 9.93
N LEU A 36 15.46 -12.03 8.60
CA LEU A 36 14.29 -12.34 7.79
C LEU A 36 14.29 -13.80 7.40
N ARG A 37 13.17 -14.48 7.61
CA ARG A 37 12.99 -15.88 7.26
C ARG A 37 11.74 -16.08 6.44
N ALA A 38 11.91 -16.56 5.20
CA ALA A 38 10.82 -16.98 4.36
C ALA A 38 10.36 -18.39 4.75
N LEU A 39 9.05 -18.59 4.80
CA LEU A 39 8.45 -19.92 4.92
C LEU A 39 7.96 -20.33 3.53
N VAL A 40 8.33 -21.54 3.10
CA VAL A 40 8.01 -22.11 1.80
C VAL A 40 7.25 -23.41 2.02
N GLU A 41 6.20 -23.68 1.25
CA GLU A 41 5.59 -25.00 1.26
C GLU A 41 6.50 -26.04 0.57
N PRO A 42 6.52 -27.31 1.01
CA PRO A 42 5.70 -27.91 2.08
C PRO A 42 6.44 -28.21 3.40
N ASP A 43 7.63 -27.66 3.68
CA ASP A 43 8.63 -28.41 4.47
C ASP A 43 9.43 -27.61 5.54
N ASP A 44 8.77 -26.77 6.36
CA ASP A 44 9.43 -26.20 7.55
C ASP A 44 8.56 -26.31 8.82
N GLU A 45 8.09 -27.53 9.13
CA GLU A 45 7.36 -27.85 10.38
C GLU A 45 8.08 -27.32 11.64
N ALA A 46 9.42 -27.35 11.63
CA ALA A 46 10.23 -26.85 12.74
C ALA A 46 10.12 -25.32 12.90
N PHE A 47 10.07 -24.56 11.80
CA PHE A 47 9.84 -23.13 11.87
C PHE A 47 8.39 -22.80 12.18
N GLU A 48 7.43 -23.56 11.65
CA GLU A 48 6.01 -23.41 12.01
C GLU A 48 5.78 -23.60 13.51
N ALA A 49 6.35 -24.66 14.11
CA ALA A 49 6.30 -24.89 15.54
C ALA A 49 6.99 -23.77 16.36
N ARG A 50 8.03 -23.13 15.80
CA ARG A 50 8.66 -21.94 16.42
C ARG A 50 7.78 -20.71 16.28
N LEU A 51 7.13 -20.48 15.15
CA LEU A 51 6.19 -19.37 14.97
C LEU A 51 5.00 -19.48 15.95
N GLU A 52 4.55 -20.70 16.24
CA GLU A 52 3.49 -20.94 17.22
C GLU A 52 3.97 -20.74 18.66
N SER A 53 5.14 -21.30 19.03
CA SER A 53 5.66 -21.23 20.39
C SER A 53 6.32 -19.89 20.78
N GLU A 54 6.85 -19.15 19.80
CA GLU A 54 7.55 -17.87 19.96
C GLU A 54 6.85 -16.72 19.19
N SER A 55 5.52 -16.74 19.12
CA SER A 55 4.73 -15.78 18.31
C SER A 55 5.00 -14.30 18.63
N ASP A 56 5.34 -13.96 19.86
CA ASP A 56 5.69 -12.58 20.27
C ASP A 56 7.04 -12.10 19.70
N HIS A 57 7.87 -13.00 19.18
CA HIS A 57 9.20 -12.69 18.65
C HIS A 57 9.24 -12.54 17.13
N TYR A 58 8.17 -12.91 16.43
CA TYR A 58 8.11 -12.88 14.98
C TYR A 58 6.98 -11.97 14.50
N VAL A 59 7.29 -11.14 13.51
CA VAL A 59 6.27 -10.37 12.80
C VAL A 59 6.28 -10.74 11.32
N LYS A 60 5.11 -11.03 10.76
CA LYS A 60 4.99 -11.29 9.33
C LYS A 60 5.23 -9.99 8.56
N VAL A 61 6.13 -10.02 7.59
CA VAL A 61 6.41 -8.92 6.67
C VAL A 61 5.18 -8.75 5.76
N PRO A 62 4.55 -7.56 5.76
CA PRO A 62 3.41 -7.31 4.89
C PRO A 62 3.85 -7.08 3.45
N LEU A 63 2.97 -7.45 2.50
CA LEU A 63 3.21 -7.18 1.08
C LEU A 63 2.96 -5.70 0.76
N PHE A 64 3.79 -5.15 -0.13
CA PHE A 64 3.64 -3.82 -0.67
C PHE A 64 2.49 -3.78 -1.69
N THR A 65 1.35 -3.25 -1.26
CA THR A 65 0.11 -3.18 -2.06
C THR A 65 0.05 -1.96 -2.98
N ARG A 66 0.94 -0.99 -2.79
CA ARG A 66 0.89 0.32 -3.49
C ARG A 66 1.63 0.35 -4.83
N GLU A 67 2.25 -0.74 -5.24
CA GLU A 67 3.12 -0.76 -6.41
C GLU A 67 2.42 -0.28 -7.70
N PHE A 68 1.16 -0.67 -7.91
CA PHE A 68 0.38 -0.21 -9.06
C PHE A 68 0.15 1.31 -9.04
N ARG A 69 -0.07 1.88 -7.85
CA ARG A 69 -0.23 3.34 -7.68
C ARG A 69 1.07 4.06 -8.00
N LEU A 70 2.19 3.50 -7.54
CA LEU A 70 3.51 4.05 -7.78
C LEU A 70 3.86 4.06 -9.27
N MET A 71 3.46 3.01 -10.01
CA MET A 71 3.61 2.99 -11.46
C MET A 71 2.82 4.12 -12.12
N ALA A 72 1.57 4.35 -11.70
CA ALA A 72 0.76 5.45 -12.24
C ALA A 72 1.35 6.83 -11.91
N GLU A 73 1.82 7.04 -10.68
CA GLU A 73 2.51 8.27 -10.25
C GLU A 73 3.81 8.49 -11.04
N PHE A 74 4.54 7.42 -11.37
CA PHE A 74 5.73 7.50 -12.21
C PHE A 74 5.41 7.93 -13.64
N VAL A 75 4.32 7.45 -14.25
CA VAL A 75 3.89 7.89 -15.60
C VAL A 75 3.70 9.41 -15.66
N GLU A 76 3.14 10.02 -14.60
CA GLU A 76 2.94 11.47 -14.53
C GLU A 76 4.26 12.27 -14.44
N GLN A 77 5.38 11.61 -14.11
CA GLN A 77 6.70 12.22 -13.96
C GLN A 77 7.62 12.00 -15.18
N VAL A 78 7.20 11.19 -16.15
CA VAL A 78 7.98 10.91 -17.36
C VAL A 78 7.87 12.10 -18.31
N ASP A 79 9.02 12.68 -18.68
CA ASP A 79 9.08 13.83 -19.59
C ASP A 79 8.80 13.47 -21.07
N ASP A 80 9.01 12.21 -21.46
CA ASP A 80 8.73 11.72 -22.82
C ASP A 80 7.25 11.30 -22.95
N ASP A 81 6.47 12.15 -23.61
CA ASP A 81 5.04 11.93 -23.86
C ASP A 81 4.74 10.58 -24.55
N GLU A 82 5.59 10.12 -25.48
CA GLU A 82 5.38 8.85 -26.19
C GLU A 82 5.61 7.66 -25.25
N LEU A 83 6.65 7.73 -24.42
CA LEU A 83 6.91 6.73 -23.39
C LEU A 83 5.80 6.70 -22.34
N ALA A 84 5.36 7.87 -21.86
CA ALA A 84 4.29 7.99 -20.86
C ALA A 84 3.00 7.33 -21.37
N VAL A 85 2.61 7.58 -22.62
CA VAL A 85 1.45 6.92 -23.26
C VAL A 85 1.61 5.40 -23.32
N ARG A 86 2.81 4.90 -23.69
CA ARG A 86 3.08 3.45 -23.75
C ARG A 86 3.02 2.79 -22.38
N LEU A 87 3.54 3.47 -21.35
CA LEU A 87 3.49 3.00 -19.96
C LEU A 87 2.06 2.98 -19.41
N ASP A 88 1.26 4.02 -19.68
CA ASP A 88 -0.16 4.07 -19.31
C ASP A 88 -0.96 2.94 -19.98
N GLN A 89 -0.74 2.70 -21.27
CA GLN A 89 -1.34 1.58 -22.00
C GLN A 89 -0.94 0.22 -21.40
N ALA A 90 0.32 0.07 -20.97
CA ALA A 90 0.79 -1.15 -20.32
C ALA A 90 0.06 -1.40 -18.99
N LEU A 91 -0.26 -0.34 -18.24
CA LEU A 91 -1.01 -0.44 -16.97
C LEU A 91 -2.48 -0.85 -17.16
N ALA A 92 -3.10 -0.52 -18.30
CA ALA A 92 -4.49 -0.84 -18.58
C ALA A 92 -4.75 -2.31 -18.96
N GLY A 93 -3.71 -3.06 -19.34
CA GLY A 93 -3.82 -4.41 -19.89
C GLY A 93 -3.74 -5.55 -18.85
N PRO A 94 -4.14 -6.78 -19.24
CA PRO A 94 -3.80 -7.98 -18.47
C PRO A 94 -2.27 -8.13 -18.37
N SER A 95 -1.77 -8.56 -17.22
CA SER A 95 -0.32 -8.67 -16.95
C SER A 95 0.43 -7.34 -16.96
N ALA A 96 -0.19 -6.27 -16.44
CA ALA A 96 0.35 -4.91 -16.39
C ALA A 96 1.82 -4.82 -15.94
N PHE A 97 2.22 -5.55 -14.90
CA PHE A 97 3.60 -5.57 -14.40
C PHE A 97 4.61 -6.05 -15.46
N ARG A 98 4.29 -7.14 -16.17
CA ARG A 98 5.16 -7.68 -17.21
C ARG A 98 5.20 -6.77 -18.44
N ALA A 99 4.06 -6.21 -18.83
CA ALA A 99 3.98 -5.28 -19.94
C ALA A 99 4.79 -4.00 -19.65
N TRP A 100 4.65 -3.45 -18.45
CA TRP A 100 5.42 -2.31 -17.95
C TRP A 100 6.93 -2.55 -18.01
N GLU A 101 7.39 -3.68 -17.48
CA GLU A 101 8.81 -4.06 -17.55
C GLU A 101 9.28 -4.19 -19.00
N GLY A 102 8.45 -4.73 -19.89
CA GLY A 102 8.73 -4.82 -21.31
C GLY A 102 8.89 -3.46 -21.99
N VAL A 103 8.07 -2.47 -21.61
CA VAL A 103 8.21 -1.09 -22.10
C VAL A 103 9.52 -0.47 -21.61
N LEU A 104 9.82 -0.58 -20.32
CA LEU A 104 11.05 -0.03 -19.73
C LEU A 104 12.31 -0.75 -20.21
N ALA A 105 12.24 -2.03 -20.59
CA ALA A 105 13.40 -2.76 -21.12
C ALA A 105 13.96 -2.13 -22.41
N ALA A 106 13.13 -1.40 -23.15
CA ALA A 106 13.55 -0.66 -24.34
C ALA A 106 14.26 0.67 -24.02
N ASP A 107 14.15 1.17 -22.78
CA ASP A 107 14.77 2.41 -22.32
C ASP A 107 15.54 2.20 -21.00
N PRO A 108 16.85 1.91 -21.07
CA PRO A 108 17.65 1.66 -19.88
C PRO A 108 17.78 2.88 -18.94
N SER A 109 17.62 4.12 -19.43
CA SER A 109 17.63 5.33 -18.61
C SER A 109 16.40 5.37 -17.73
N GLU A 110 15.24 5.25 -18.34
CA GLU A 110 13.96 5.31 -17.64
C GLU A 110 13.73 4.10 -16.76
N GLN A 111 14.26 2.93 -17.15
CA GLN A 111 14.32 1.78 -16.25
C GLN A 111 15.11 2.08 -14.96
N ARG A 112 16.22 2.82 -15.03
CA ARG A 112 16.98 3.20 -13.83
C ARG A 112 16.22 4.22 -12.99
N HIS A 113 15.57 5.21 -13.62
CA HIS A 113 14.73 6.19 -12.93
C HIS A 113 13.58 5.50 -12.20
N TRP A 114 12.86 4.61 -12.87
CA TRP A 114 11.81 3.80 -12.27
C TRP A 114 12.32 2.98 -11.08
N ARG A 115 13.47 2.29 -11.22
CA ARG A 115 14.05 1.49 -10.12
C ARG A 115 14.37 2.35 -8.90
N ALA A 116 15.00 3.51 -9.10
CA ALA A 116 15.31 4.44 -8.00
C ALA A 116 14.04 5.00 -7.34
N HIS A 117 13.03 5.36 -8.14
CA HIS A 117 11.73 5.82 -7.65
C HIS A 117 11.01 4.73 -6.83
N ARG A 118 10.98 3.51 -7.36
CA ARG A 118 10.41 2.32 -6.69
C ARG A 118 11.11 1.99 -5.38
N GLU A 119 12.42 2.01 -5.38
CA GLU A 119 13.25 1.69 -4.22
C GLU A 119 13.03 2.71 -3.10
N SER A 120 13.05 4.00 -3.42
CA SER A 120 12.79 5.08 -2.45
C SER A 120 11.39 4.95 -1.81
N ALA A 121 10.36 4.66 -2.59
CA ALA A 121 9.01 4.47 -2.07
C ALA A 121 8.90 3.22 -1.17
N LEU A 122 9.58 2.12 -1.54
CA LEU A 122 9.64 0.91 -0.73
C LEU A 122 10.36 1.13 0.59
N GLU A 123 11.46 1.88 0.60
CA GLU A 123 12.17 2.25 1.83
C GLU A 123 11.30 3.08 2.76
N GLN A 124 10.62 4.10 2.24
CA GLN A 124 9.74 4.95 3.04
C GLN A 124 8.60 4.15 3.67
N TRP A 125 8.02 3.24 2.88
CA TRP A 125 6.98 2.35 3.37
C TRP A 125 7.52 1.35 4.42
N ALA A 126 8.70 0.77 4.18
CA ALA A 126 9.36 -0.13 5.12
C ALA A 126 9.64 0.55 6.45
N ALA A 127 10.17 1.78 6.41
CA ALA A 127 10.43 2.58 7.60
C ALA A 127 9.14 2.91 8.37
N SER A 128 8.07 3.27 7.65
CA SER A 128 6.75 3.52 8.25
C SER A 128 6.20 2.27 8.94
N TRP A 129 6.31 1.12 8.29
CA TRP A 129 5.88 -0.17 8.85
C TRP A 129 6.68 -0.55 10.10
N LEU A 130 8.01 -0.46 10.03
CA LEU A 130 8.91 -0.73 11.17
C LEU A 130 8.59 0.20 12.35
N ALA A 131 8.38 1.49 12.10
CA ALA A 131 7.99 2.42 13.15
C ALA A 131 6.62 2.07 13.77
N GLY A 132 5.68 1.61 12.95
CA GLY A 132 4.36 1.13 13.41
C GLY A 132 4.42 -0.09 14.35
N ILE A 133 5.51 -0.86 14.31
CA ILE A 133 5.78 -1.97 15.25
C ILE A 133 6.84 -1.61 16.31
N GLY A 134 7.20 -0.33 16.42
CA GLY A 134 8.12 0.17 17.45
C GLY A 134 9.61 0.00 17.12
N LEU A 135 9.96 -0.28 15.87
CA LEU A 135 11.32 -0.45 15.39
C LEU A 135 11.81 0.72 14.52
N THR A 136 13.12 0.87 14.39
CA THR A 136 13.75 1.73 13.39
C THR A 136 14.92 1.01 12.75
N ALA A 137 15.06 1.17 11.43
CA ALA A 137 16.11 0.56 10.63
C ALA A 137 17.34 1.49 10.52
N PRO A 138 18.56 0.95 10.44
CA PRO A 138 19.77 1.77 10.41
C PRO A 138 20.00 2.56 9.12
N TRP A 139 19.33 2.20 8.02
CA TRP A 139 19.43 2.90 6.73
C TRP A 139 18.35 3.98 6.54
N THR A 140 17.65 4.33 7.61
CA THR A 140 16.68 5.42 7.61
C THR A 140 16.94 6.33 8.80
N ASP A 141 17.40 7.55 8.52
CA ASP A 141 17.63 8.57 9.54
C ASP A 141 16.34 9.28 9.96
N GLU A 142 15.37 9.33 9.05
CA GLU A 142 14.08 9.99 9.24
C GLU A 142 12.97 8.98 8.97
N VAL A 143 12.24 8.58 10.00
CA VAL A 143 11.00 7.83 9.82
C VAL A 143 10.05 8.78 9.08
N PRO A 144 9.69 8.49 7.82
CA PRO A 144 8.75 9.36 7.12
C PRO A 144 7.48 9.41 7.97
N ALA A 145 6.96 10.61 8.17
CA ALA A 145 5.67 10.77 8.83
C ALA A 145 4.70 9.78 8.15
N PRO A 146 3.90 9.02 8.92
CA PRO A 146 3.01 8.04 8.32
C PRO A 146 2.23 8.75 7.22
N GLU A 147 2.35 8.28 5.98
CA GLU A 147 1.58 8.83 4.88
C GLU A 147 0.13 8.72 5.29
N VAL A 148 -0.44 9.85 5.69
CA VAL A 148 -1.83 9.93 6.08
C VAL A 148 -2.58 9.50 4.82
N PRO A 149 -3.30 8.37 4.82
CA PRO A 149 -3.99 7.91 3.63
C PRO A 149 -4.76 9.10 3.06
N ALA A 150 -4.73 9.30 1.75
CA ALA A 150 -5.32 10.50 1.14
C ALA A 150 -6.72 10.78 1.70
N LEU A 151 -7.51 9.73 1.97
CA LEU A 151 -8.79 9.81 2.66
C LEU A 151 -8.75 10.48 4.06
N LEU A 152 -7.80 10.09 4.91
CA LEU A 152 -7.64 10.63 6.25
C LEU A 152 -7.06 12.06 6.21
N ALA A 153 -6.17 12.37 5.26
CA ALA A 153 -5.64 13.72 5.07
C ALA A 153 -6.74 14.68 4.60
N LEU A 154 -7.53 14.24 3.62
CA LEU A 154 -8.69 14.96 3.12
C LEU A 154 -9.71 15.25 4.24
N VAL A 155 -9.93 14.30 5.15
CA VAL A 155 -10.93 14.43 6.22
C VAL A 155 -10.47 15.33 7.38
N MET A 156 -9.18 15.36 7.67
CA MET A 156 -8.60 16.16 8.77
C MET A 156 -8.74 17.67 8.53
N ASP A 157 -8.74 18.11 7.27
CA ASP A 157 -8.84 19.53 6.88
C ASP A 157 -10.30 20.00 6.62
N GLY A 158 -11.29 19.14 6.88
CA GLY A 158 -12.72 19.43 6.71
C GLY A 158 -13.43 18.43 5.78
N PRO A 159 -14.73 18.63 5.48
CA PRO A 159 -15.43 17.78 4.53
C PRO A 159 -14.85 17.99 3.13
N VAL A 160 -14.34 16.91 2.51
CA VAL A 160 -13.83 16.96 1.15
C VAL A 160 -14.92 16.53 0.19
N ARG A 161 -15.30 17.46 -0.69
CA ARG A 161 -16.21 17.22 -1.81
C ARG A 161 -15.42 17.30 -3.12
N ARG A 162 -15.55 16.28 -3.96
CA ARG A 162 -14.96 16.25 -5.29
C ARG A 162 -16.05 16.05 -6.34
N ALA A 163 -16.20 17.03 -7.24
CA ALA A 163 -17.08 16.94 -8.40
C ALA A 163 -16.32 16.35 -9.59
N LEU A 164 -16.84 15.29 -10.21
CA LEU A 164 -16.18 14.56 -11.30
C LEU A 164 -16.88 14.75 -12.65
N GLY A 165 -16.21 14.33 -13.73
CA GLY A 165 -16.70 14.49 -15.10
C GLY A 165 -17.94 13.65 -15.39
N SER A 166 -18.05 12.48 -14.75
CA SER A 166 -19.14 11.53 -14.99
C SER A 166 -19.60 10.77 -13.72
N ASP A 167 -20.80 10.18 -13.78
CA ASP A 167 -21.32 9.32 -12.69
C ASP A 167 -20.47 8.05 -12.53
N ALA A 168 -19.95 7.53 -13.65
CA ALA A 168 -19.06 6.37 -13.66
C ALA A 168 -17.73 6.66 -12.95
N GLU A 169 -17.12 7.83 -13.20
CA GLU A 169 -15.93 8.28 -12.47
C GLU A 169 -16.23 8.46 -10.97
N ALA A 170 -17.40 9.04 -10.64
CA ALA A 170 -17.82 9.22 -9.26
C ALA A 170 -18.01 7.88 -8.55
N HIS A 171 -18.56 6.88 -9.25
CA HIS A 171 -18.68 5.53 -8.73
C HIS A 171 -17.30 4.88 -8.50
N THR A 172 -16.40 4.94 -9.47
CA THR A 172 -15.03 4.42 -9.33
C THR A 172 -14.28 5.07 -8.16
N THR A 173 -14.37 6.40 -8.05
CA THR A 173 -13.75 7.18 -6.97
C THR A 173 -14.35 6.84 -5.61
N TYR A 174 -15.68 6.71 -5.52
CA TYR A 174 -16.38 6.28 -4.31
C TYR A 174 -15.94 4.88 -3.87
N VAL A 175 -15.91 3.90 -4.79
CA VAL A 175 -15.48 2.53 -4.49
C VAL A 175 -14.03 2.50 -4.01
N ARG A 176 -13.15 3.28 -4.65
CA ARG A 176 -11.74 3.42 -4.23
C ARG A 176 -11.64 4.00 -2.82
N ALA A 177 -12.32 5.11 -2.55
CA ALA A 177 -12.33 5.72 -1.22
C ALA A 177 -12.83 4.74 -0.13
N CYS A 178 -13.87 3.95 -0.42
CA CYS A 178 -14.37 2.93 0.50
C CYS A 178 -13.35 1.82 0.76
N ARG A 179 -12.59 1.42 -0.27
CA ARG A 179 -11.52 0.42 -0.15
C ARG A 179 -10.38 0.94 0.69
N ASP A 180 -9.91 2.16 0.41
CA ASP A 180 -8.84 2.82 1.13
C ASP A 180 -9.21 2.97 2.63
N LEU A 181 -10.48 3.27 2.95
CA LEU A 181 -10.98 3.31 4.33
C LEU A 181 -10.92 1.95 5.02
N CYS A 182 -11.34 0.88 4.34
CA CYS A 182 -11.27 -0.48 4.89
C CYS A 182 -9.82 -0.94 5.10
N GLU A 183 -8.93 -0.63 4.17
CA GLU A 183 -7.49 -0.92 4.30
C GLU A 183 -6.89 -0.19 5.50
N LEU A 184 -7.20 1.10 5.67
CA LEU A 184 -6.77 1.89 6.82
C LEU A 184 -7.25 1.29 8.15
N LEU A 185 -8.50 0.84 8.19
CA LEU A 185 -9.09 0.22 9.39
C LEU A 185 -8.71 -1.25 9.57
N ARG A 186 -7.93 -1.83 8.65
CA ARG A 186 -7.60 -3.26 8.60
C ARG A 186 -8.84 -4.17 8.62
N GLU A 187 -9.91 -3.72 7.96
CA GLU A 187 -11.17 -4.44 7.83
C GLU A 187 -11.33 -5.03 6.41
N PRO A 188 -12.02 -6.18 6.26
CA PRO A 188 -12.31 -6.74 4.94
C PRO A 188 -13.24 -5.81 4.13
N PHE A 189 -12.87 -5.57 2.86
CA PHE A 189 -13.63 -4.69 1.97
C PHE A 189 -14.93 -5.34 1.45
N PRO A 190 -16.12 -4.83 1.77
CA PRO A 190 -17.40 -5.46 1.41
C PRO A 190 -17.84 -5.06 0.00
N SER A 191 -17.10 -5.51 -1.02
CA SER A 191 -17.27 -5.10 -2.44
C SER A 191 -18.71 -5.19 -2.97
N ARG A 192 -19.48 -6.23 -2.59
CA ARG A 192 -20.89 -6.39 -3.00
C ARG A 192 -21.83 -5.32 -2.43
N ARG A 193 -21.58 -4.85 -1.19
CA ARG A 193 -22.39 -3.79 -0.57
C ARG A 193 -22.07 -2.42 -1.15
N VAL A 194 -20.81 -2.17 -1.51
CA VAL A 194 -20.39 -0.86 -2.01
C VAL A 194 -20.88 -0.61 -3.45
N ARG A 195 -20.98 -1.67 -4.28
CA ARG A 195 -21.43 -1.55 -5.68
C ARG A 195 -22.83 -0.92 -5.86
N SER A 196 -23.76 -1.16 -4.94
CA SER A 196 -25.12 -0.61 -5.00
C SER A 196 -25.36 0.56 -4.05
N ALA A 197 -24.38 0.94 -3.23
CA ALA A 197 -24.53 1.97 -2.22
C ALA A 197 -24.10 3.35 -2.74
N SER A 198 -24.83 4.37 -2.31
CA SER A 198 -24.44 5.79 -2.44
C SER A 198 -23.83 6.35 -1.14
N ARG A 199 -23.74 5.53 -0.09
CA ARG A 199 -23.20 5.90 1.21
C ARG A 199 -22.50 4.72 1.84
N PHE A 200 -21.28 4.94 2.31
CA PHE A 200 -20.46 3.97 3.02
C PHE A 200 -19.87 4.64 4.25
N ALA A 201 -19.95 3.98 5.40
CA ALA A 201 -19.44 4.56 6.63
C ALA A 201 -18.76 3.48 7.48
N ARG A 202 -17.56 3.79 7.97
CA ARG A 202 -16.76 2.93 8.83
C ARG A 202 -15.98 3.78 9.82
N GLY A 203 -15.99 3.37 11.09
CA GLY A 203 -15.47 4.19 12.18
C GLY A 203 -16.11 5.59 12.17
N PRO A 204 -15.32 6.66 12.34
CA PRO A 204 -15.81 8.03 12.30
C PRO A 204 -15.97 8.58 10.87
N VAL A 205 -15.60 7.84 9.82
CA VAL A 205 -15.60 8.36 8.44
C VAL A 205 -16.86 7.95 7.68
N VAL A 206 -17.44 8.91 6.96
CA VAL A 206 -18.56 8.72 6.02
C VAL A 206 -18.11 9.14 4.63
N ILE A 207 -18.35 8.28 3.66
CA ILE A 207 -18.13 8.51 2.24
C ILE A 207 -19.50 8.44 1.55
N GLU A 208 -19.88 9.50 0.85
CA GLU A 208 -21.16 9.64 0.16
C GLU A 208 -20.92 9.94 -1.32
N ARG A 209 -21.76 9.38 -2.18
CA ARG A 209 -21.78 9.64 -3.62
C ARG A 209 -23.16 10.14 -4.01
N SER A 210 -23.22 11.30 -4.64
CA SER A 210 -24.46 11.89 -5.15
C SER A 210 -24.26 12.35 -6.59
N GLY A 211 -24.72 11.55 -7.55
CA GLY A 211 -24.45 11.76 -8.97
C GLY A 211 -22.94 11.79 -9.22
N ARG A 212 -22.44 12.94 -9.71
CA ARG A 212 -21.02 13.17 -10.03
C ARG A 212 -20.17 13.60 -8.84
N ASP A 213 -20.78 13.80 -7.67
CA ASP A 213 -20.08 14.24 -6.47
C ASP A 213 -19.71 13.06 -5.57
N VAL A 214 -18.49 13.07 -5.05
CA VAL A 214 -18.06 12.22 -3.93
C VAL A 214 -17.66 13.11 -2.76
N THR A 215 -18.27 12.86 -1.60
CA THR A 215 -18.02 13.59 -0.36
C THR A 215 -17.48 12.66 0.70
N ILE A 216 -16.43 13.08 1.40
CA ILE A 216 -15.85 12.35 2.54
C ILE A 216 -15.87 13.29 3.73
N ARG A 217 -16.36 12.82 4.88
CA ARG A 217 -16.52 13.63 6.10
C ARG A 217 -16.39 12.77 7.35
N LEU A 218 -16.12 13.41 8.48
CA LEU A 218 -16.34 12.79 9.79
C LEU A 218 -17.84 12.71 10.08
N ARG A 219 -18.28 11.67 10.80
CA ARG A 219 -19.57 11.66 11.49
C ARG A 219 -19.51 12.77 12.53
N ALA A 220 -20.54 13.62 12.55
CA ALA A 220 -20.75 14.47 13.72
C ALA A 220 -21.05 13.55 14.91
N ASP A 221 -20.55 13.89 16.10
CA ASP A 221 -20.76 13.12 17.34
C ASP A 221 -22.24 13.08 17.81
N ASP A 222 -23.19 13.62 17.04
CA ASP A 222 -24.59 13.82 17.42
C ASP A 222 -25.55 12.63 17.12
N GLU A 223 -25.06 11.45 16.73
CA GLU A 223 -25.91 10.24 16.58
C GLU A 223 -25.60 9.16 17.64
N ALA A 224 -25.24 9.58 18.85
CA ALA A 224 -25.31 8.77 20.06
C ALA A 224 -26.42 9.32 20.98
N GLY A 225 -27.68 9.17 20.54
CA GLY A 225 -28.89 9.43 21.32
C GLY A 225 -29.85 8.25 21.21
#